data_AF-A0A972WT15-F1
#
_entry.id   AF-A0A972WT15-F1
#
_cell.length_a   1.000
_cell.length_b   1.000
_cell.length_c   1.000
_cell.angle_alpha   90.00
_cell.angle_beta   90.00
_cell.angle_gamma   90.00
#
_symmetry.space_group_name_H-M   'P 1'
#
loop_
_entity.id
_entity.type
_entity.pdbx_description
1 polymer ?
#
loop_
_entity_poly.entity_id
_entity_poly.type
_entity_poly.pdbx_seq_one_letter_code
_entity_poly.pdbx_strand_id
1 'polypeptide(L)'
;MASIIGTWRLVSTRAWDPDGNPLPAPYGPAPIGMVTFAETGRMIAALCDGRTGLPDDAPAREYMSYMGSYHCDGATLSTRVDGTSDSSRQGSDQVRGVRWDGERLVLTPPPRPKAGTTEHRELTWERIA
;
A
#
# COMPACT_ATOMS: atom_id res chain seq x y z
N MET A 1 -21.88 6.02 -4.64
CA MET A 1 -20.47 6.23 -4.22
C MET A 1 -19.76 4.90 -4.27
N ALA A 2 -18.54 4.84 -4.82
CA ALA A 2 -17.76 3.61 -4.84
C ALA A 2 -17.36 3.24 -3.40
N SER A 3 -17.70 2.03 -2.98
CA SER A 3 -17.38 1.53 -1.64
C SER A 3 -15.96 0.94 -1.63
N ILE A 4 -15.22 1.17 -0.54
CA ILE A 4 -13.91 0.54 -0.33
C ILE A 4 -14.04 -0.91 0.16
N ILE A 5 -15.19 -1.30 0.72
CA ILE A 5 -15.46 -2.66 1.21
C ILE A 5 -15.29 -3.65 0.06
N GLY A 6 -14.53 -4.71 0.28
CA GLY A 6 -14.19 -5.72 -0.73
C GLY A 6 -12.78 -6.23 -0.59
N THR A 7 -12.40 -7.14 -1.48
CA THR A 7 -11.04 -7.64 -1.63
C THR A 7 -10.44 -7.09 -2.92
N TRP A 8 -9.21 -6.61 -2.81
CA TRP A 8 -8.54 -5.88 -3.86
C TRP A 8 -7.17 -6.47 -4.14
N ARG A 9 -6.83 -6.64 -5.42
CA ARG A 9 -5.52 -7.07 -5.90
C ARG A 9 -4.67 -5.86 -6.24
N LEU A 10 -3.39 -5.88 -5.85
CA LEU A 10 -2.43 -4.87 -6.24
C LEU A 10 -2.12 -4.99 -7.74
N VAL A 11 -2.26 -3.89 -8.48
CA VAL A 11 -2.04 -3.84 -9.93
C VAL A 11 -0.72 -3.15 -10.25
N SER A 12 -0.43 -2.04 -9.57
CA SER A 12 0.80 -1.27 -9.80
C SER A 12 1.17 -0.43 -8.60
N THR A 13 2.45 -0.07 -8.54
CA THR A 13 3.00 0.86 -7.58
C THR A 13 3.85 1.90 -8.32
N ARG A 14 3.89 3.11 -7.77
CA ARG A 14 4.70 4.19 -8.30
C ARG A 14 5.33 4.96 -7.14
N ALA A 15 6.55 5.44 -7.36
CA ALA A 15 7.22 6.37 -6.47
C ALA A 15 7.80 7.55 -7.26
N TRP A 16 7.83 8.73 -6.64
CA TRP A 16 8.46 9.93 -7.20
C TRP A 16 9.02 10.82 -6.09
N ASP A 17 10.01 11.65 -6.44
CA ASP A 17 10.58 12.67 -5.55
C ASP A 17 9.73 13.96 -5.56
N PRO A 18 10.07 15.00 -4.77
CA PRO A 18 9.29 16.23 -4.74
C PRO A 18 9.27 17.01 -6.06
N ASP A 19 10.27 16.82 -6.92
CA ASP A 19 10.39 17.44 -8.24
C ASP A 19 9.59 16.67 -9.32
N GLY A 20 9.01 15.52 -8.95
CA GLY A 20 8.22 14.67 -9.83
C GLY A 20 9.06 13.64 -10.61
N ASN A 21 10.37 13.54 -10.35
CA ASN A 21 11.20 12.54 -11.00
C ASN A 21 10.85 11.14 -10.48
N PRO A 22 10.82 10.12 -11.36
CA PRO A 22 10.51 8.76 -10.95
C PRO A 22 11.57 8.21 -9.99
N LEU A 23 11.10 7.56 -8.92
CA LEU A 23 11.92 6.78 -8.00
C LEU A 23 11.66 5.28 -8.20
N PRO A 24 12.54 4.38 -7.72
CA PRO A 24 12.29 2.94 -7.77
C PRO A 24 10.94 2.59 -7.14
N ALA A 25 10.12 1.87 -7.91
CA ALA A 25 8.77 1.48 -7.50
C ALA A 25 8.81 0.58 -6.26
N PRO A 26 7.89 0.78 -5.29
CA PRO A 26 7.74 -0.13 -4.15
C PRO A 26 7.43 -1.54 -4.62
N TYR A 27 8.03 -2.54 -3.98
CA TYR A 27 7.85 -3.95 -4.32
C TYR A 27 8.35 -4.33 -5.73
N GLY A 28 9.30 -3.55 -6.27
CA GLY A 28 9.97 -3.87 -7.52
C GLY A 28 9.06 -3.74 -8.75
N PRO A 29 9.52 -4.25 -9.91
CA PRO A 29 8.81 -4.12 -11.18
C PRO A 29 7.61 -5.08 -11.34
N ALA A 30 7.49 -6.08 -10.47
CA ALA A 30 6.42 -7.07 -10.48
C ALA A 30 5.74 -7.13 -9.10
N PRO A 31 5.09 -6.05 -8.66
CA PRO A 31 4.49 -5.99 -7.34
C PRO A 31 3.28 -6.93 -7.27
N ILE A 32 3.16 -7.69 -6.18
CA ILE A 32 1.97 -8.50 -5.90
C ILE A 32 1.43 -8.15 -4.53
N GLY A 33 0.12 -8.29 -4.34
CA GLY A 33 -0.48 -8.05 -3.04
C GLY A 33 -1.99 -8.10 -3.06
N MET A 34 -2.55 -8.15 -1.87
CA MET A 34 -3.98 -8.13 -1.62
C MET A 34 -4.28 -7.26 -0.42
N VAL A 35 -5.41 -6.54 -0.48
CA VAL A 35 -6.00 -5.89 0.69
C VAL A 35 -7.48 -6.19 0.73
N THR A 36 -7.98 -6.56 1.91
CA THR A 36 -9.42 -6.74 2.15
C THR A 36 -9.89 -5.72 3.16
N PHE A 37 -11.02 -5.07 2.86
CA PHE A 37 -11.76 -4.19 3.75
C PHE A 37 -13.11 -4.83 4.04
N ALA A 38 -13.31 -5.33 5.26
CA ALA A 38 -14.53 -6.02 5.67
C ALA A 38 -15.56 -5.04 6.25
N GLU A 39 -16.86 -5.34 6.07
CA GLU A 39 -17.96 -4.57 6.67
C GLU A 39 -17.88 -4.45 8.20
N THR A 40 -17.19 -5.40 8.85
CA THR A 40 -16.94 -5.40 10.29
C THR A 40 -15.94 -4.33 10.75
N GLY A 41 -15.42 -3.51 9.83
CA GLY A 41 -14.42 -2.48 10.13
C GLY A 41 -13.01 -3.04 10.34
N ARG A 42 -12.74 -4.26 9.85
CA ARG A 42 -11.40 -4.87 9.87
C ARG A 42 -10.77 -4.88 8.48
N MET A 43 -9.47 -4.66 8.44
CA MET A 43 -8.70 -4.79 7.21
C MET A 43 -7.43 -5.58 7.43
N ILE A 44 -6.97 -6.22 6.36
CA ILE A 44 -5.66 -6.85 6.28
C ILE A 44 -5.09 -6.58 4.90
N ALA A 45 -3.80 -6.23 4.86
CA ALA A 45 -3.03 -6.08 3.63
C ALA A 45 -1.78 -6.95 3.70
N ALA A 46 -1.42 -7.55 2.58
CA ALA A 46 -0.14 -8.22 2.37
C ALA A 46 0.35 -7.88 0.96
N LEU A 47 1.59 -7.39 0.85
CA LEU A 47 2.20 -7.00 -0.41
C LEU A 47 3.66 -7.38 -0.41
N CYS A 48 4.18 -7.75 -1.57
CA CYS A 48 5.58 -8.06 -1.73
C CYS A 48 6.05 -7.89 -3.17
N ASP A 49 7.37 -7.89 -3.32
CA ASP A 49 7.98 -8.08 -4.62
C ASP A 49 7.69 -9.51 -5.10
N GLY A 50 6.99 -9.63 -6.23
CA GLY A 50 6.50 -10.90 -6.79
C GLY A 50 7.47 -11.61 -7.73
N ARG A 51 8.68 -11.08 -7.96
CA ARG A 51 9.67 -11.75 -8.83
C ARG A 51 10.04 -13.12 -8.29
N THR A 52 10.05 -14.17 -9.09
CA THR A 52 10.38 -15.53 -8.61
C THR A 52 11.84 -15.70 -8.18
N GLY A 53 12.73 -14.84 -8.68
CA GLY A 53 14.12 -14.68 -8.23
C GLY A 53 14.50 -13.20 -8.14
N LEU A 54 15.43 -12.87 -7.24
CA LEU A 54 16.02 -11.54 -7.14
C LEU A 54 17.45 -11.59 -7.68
N PRO A 55 18.00 -10.46 -8.18
CA PRO A 55 19.43 -10.35 -8.43
C PRO A 55 20.25 -10.73 -7.20
N ASP A 56 21.43 -11.34 -7.40
CA ASP A 56 22.27 -11.82 -6.29
C ASP A 56 22.73 -10.69 -5.34
N ASP A 57 22.83 -9.47 -5.86
CA ASP A 57 23.20 -8.26 -5.14
C ASP A 57 22.00 -7.45 -4.64
N ALA A 58 20.76 -7.92 -4.89
CA ALA A 58 19.58 -7.22 -4.44
C ALA A 58 19.41 -7.31 -2.92
N PRO A 59 18.84 -6.27 -2.28
CA PRO A 59 18.42 -6.38 -0.89
C PRO A 59 17.38 -7.49 -0.72
N ALA A 60 17.13 -7.87 0.54
CA ALA A 60 16.08 -8.81 0.87
C ALA A 60 14.74 -8.40 0.23
N ARG A 61 13.98 -9.42 -0.21
CA ARG A 61 12.67 -9.24 -0.85
C ARG A 61 11.80 -8.28 -0.04
N GLU A 62 11.39 -7.17 -0.66
CA GLU A 62 10.49 -6.22 0.00
C GLU A 62 9.16 -6.92 0.27
N TYR A 63 8.73 -6.89 1.53
CA TYR A 63 7.50 -7.48 2.02
C TYR A 63 6.89 -6.58 3.10
N MET A 64 5.56 -6.46 3.09
CA MET A 64 4.80 -5.79 4.13
C MET A 64 3.46 -6.47 4.30
N SER A 65 3.15 -6.87 5.52
CA SER A 65 1.78 -7.20 5.90
C SER A 65 1.38 -6.46 7.16
N TYR A 66 0.16 -5.94 7.19
CA TYR A 66 -0.41 -5.35 8.39
C TYR A 66 -1.92 -5.50 8.40
N MET A 67 -2.50 -5.46 9.59
CA MET A 67 -3.91 -5.58 9.84
C MET A 67 -4.33 -4.65 10.97
N GLY A 68 -5.62 -4.37 11.04
CA GLY A 68 -6.16 -3.46 12.03
C GLY A 68 -7.65 -3.23 11.91
N SER A 69 -8.18 -2.43 12.82
CA SER A 69 -9.45 -1.75 12.57
C SER A 69 -9.22 -0.60 11.60
N TYR A 70 -10.20 -0.31 10.75
CA TYR A 70 -10.10 0.78 9.79
C TYR A 70 -11.35 1.65 9.75
N HIS A 71 -11.15 2.88 9.30
CA HIS A 71 -12.19 3.83 8.94
C HIS A 71 -11.85 4.46 7.60
N CYS A 72 -12.87 4.72 6.77
CA CYS A 72 -12.72 5.43 5.50
C CYS A 72 -13.85 6.45 5.34
N ASP A 73 -13.51 7.73 5.19
CA ASP A 73 -14.47 8.82 4.95
C ASP A 73 -14.71 9.11 3.46
N GLY A 74 -14.14 8.27 2.58
CA GLY A 74 -14.21 8.41 1.12
C GLY A 74 -13.02 9.13 0.50
N ALA A 75 -12.29 9.95 1.26
CA ALA A 75 -11.06 10.63 0.83
C ALA A 75 -9.82 10.17 1.62
N THR A 76 -10.02 9.69 2.84
CA THR A 76 -8.99 9.25 3.77
C THR A 76 -9.34 7.90 4.34
N LEU A 77 -8.41 6.95 4.20
CA LEU A 77 -8.40 5.67 4.91
C LEU A 77 -7.46 5.79 6.10
N SER A 78 -7.90 5.41 7.29
CA SER A 78 -7.03 5.24 8.47
C SER A 78 -7.16 3.81 9.00
N THR A 79 -6.03 3.17 9.28
CA THR A 79 -5.98 1.84 9.91
C THR A 79 -5.21 1.93 11.22
N ARG A 80 -5.85 1.57 12.34
CA ARG A 80 -5.17 1.39 13.62
C ARG A 80 -4.55 0.00 13.65
N VAL A 81 -3.23 -0.05 13.55
CA VAL A 81 -2.49 -1.31 13.38
C VAL A 81 -2.47 -2.11 14.68
N ASP A 82 -2.97 -3.35 14.61
CA ASP A 82 -2.94 -4.33 15.70
C ASP A 82 -2.07 -5.56 15.40
N GLY A 83 -1.65 -5.77 14.14
CA GLY A 83 -0.64 -6.74 13.75
C GLY A 83 0.12 -6.31 12.49
N THR A 84 1.43 -6.57 12.42
CA THR A 84 2.29 -6.11 11.32
C THR A 84 3.61 -6.91 11.22
N SER A 85 4.17 -7.02 10.01
CA SER A 85 5.52 -7.55 9.79
C SER A 85 6.64 -6.54 10.07
N ASP A 86 6.29 -5.26 10.15
CA ASP A 86 7.18 -4.15 10.49
C ASP A 86 6.78 -3.61 11.87
N SER A 87 7.59 -3.92 12.89
CA SER A 87 7.31 -3.57 14.29
C SER A 87 7.21 -2.08 14.53
N SER A 88 7.82 -1.24 13.68
CA SER A 88 7.72 0.22 13.80
C SER A 88 6.29 0.75 13.58
N ARG A 89 5.41 -0.06 12.96
CA ARG A 89 4.00 0.28 12.71
C ARG A 89 3.07 -0.23 13.80
N GLN A 90 3.52 -1.07 14.71
CA GLN A 90 2.67 -1.68 15.72
C GLN A 90 2.01 -0.59 16.57
N GLY A 91 0.68 -0.60 16.64
CA GLY A 91 -0.08 0.40 17.40
C GLY A 91 -0.14 1.80 16.77
N SER A 92 0.40 2.01 15.57
CA SER A 92 0.31 3.29 14.85
C SER A 92 -0.99 3.42 14.05
N ASP A 93 -1.32 4.65 13.66
CA ASP A 93 -2.33 4.92 12.63
C ASP A 93 -1.67 4.99 11.25
N GLN A 94 -2.07 4.10 10.36
CA GLN A 94 -1.65 4.08 8.97
C GLN A 94 -2.69 4.80 8.12
N VAL A 95 -2.42 6.07 7.81
CA VAL A 95 -3.29 6.92 7.00
C VAL A 95 -2.94 6.79 5.51
N ARG A 96 -3.94 6.77 4.63
CA ARG A 96 -3.79 6.80 3.17
C ARG A 96 -4.83 7.75 2.57
N GLY A 97 -4.42 8.56 1.61
CA GLY A 97 -5.36 9.23 0.70
C GLY A 97 -6.03 8.20 -0.21
N VAL A 98 -7.33 8.36 -0.44
CA VAL A 98 -8.18 7.50 -1.27
C VAL A 98 -8.61 8.26 -2.50
N ARG A 99 -8.36 7.68 -3.67
CA ARG A 99 -8.83 8.19 -4.96
C ARG A 99 -9.35 7.03 -5.81
N TRP A 100 -10.32 7.32 -6.66
CA TRP A 100 -10.83 6.37 -7.65
C TRP A 100 -10.31 6.75 -9.04
N ASP A 101 -9.87 5.76 -9.80
CA ASP A 101 -9.52 5.86 -11.22
C ASP A 101 -10.37 4.85 -12.00
N GLY A 102 -11.53 5.30 -12.45
CA GLY A 102 -12.61 4.41 -12.90
C GLY A 102 -13.02 3.47 -11.77
N GLU A 103 -12.86 2.16 -11.98
CA GLU A 103 -13.15 1.11 -10.99
C GLU A 103 -11.95 0.77 -10.09
N ARG A 104 -10.79 1.37 -10.35
CA ARG A 104 -9.57 1.11 -9.57
C ARG A 104 -9.50 2.01 -8.34
N LEU A 105 -9.09 1.41 -7.23
CA LEU A 105 -8.81 2.10 -5.98
C LEU A 105 -7.33 2.52 -5.98
N VAL A 106 -7.05 3.79 -5.74
CA VAL A 106 -5.68 4.30 -5.57
C VAL A 106 -5.49 4.74 -4.12
N LEU A 107 -4.48 4.16 -3.46
CA LEU A 107 -4.11 4.45 -2.09
C LEU A 107 -2.76 5.17 -2.03
N THR A 108 -2.72 6.32 -1.37
CA THR A 108 -1.54 7.19 -1.31
C THR A 108 -1.09 7.36 0.15
N PRO A 109 -0.01 6.71 0.62
CA PRO A 109 0.56 7.01 1.93
C PRO A 109 1.11 8.44 2.03
N PRO A 110 1.22 8.98 3.27
CA PRO A 110 1.98 10.19 3.51
C PRO A 110 3.39 10.09 2.92
N PRO A 111 3.94 11.20 2.41
CA PRO A 111 5.33 11.25 1.98
C PRO A 111 6.25 10.83 3.13
N ARG A 112 7.34 10.13 2.80
CA ARG A 112 8.28 9.66 3.81
C ARG A 112 9.73 9.97 3.43
N PRO A 113 10.63 10.10 4.41
CA PRO A 113 12.06 10.10 4.13
C PRO A 113 12.49 8.74 3.53
N LYS A 114 13.27 8.77 2.45
CA LYS A 114 13.96 7.62 1.87
C LYS A 114 15.23 8.06 1.15
N ALA A 115 16.37 7.46 1.49
CA ALA A 115 17.66 7.67 0.81
C ALA A 115 18.03 9.16 0.59
N GLY A 116 17.83 9.99 1.62
CA GLY A 116 18.17 11.42 1.56
C GLY A 116 17.19 12.32 0.79
N THR A 117 16.08 11.76 0.29
CA THR A 117 14.98 12.53 -0.32
C THR A 117 13.64 12.20 0.35
N THR A 118 12.59 12.93 -0.04
CA THR A 118 11.21 12.65 0.32
C THR A 118 10.57 11.83 -0.79
N GLU A 119 10.10 10.63 -0.47
CA GLU A 119 9.43 9.74 -1.42
C GLU A 119 7.90 9.90 -1.30
N HIS A 120 7.27 10.26 -2.41
CA HIS A 120 5.84 10.15 -2.63
C HIS A 120 5.53 8.81 -3.30
N ARG A 121 4.40 8.19 -2.95
CA ARG A 121 4.00 6.90 -3.53
C ARG A 121 2.51 6.79 -3.69
N GLU A 122 2.09 6.03 -4.68
CA GLU A 122 0.71 5.56 -4.82
C GLU A 122 0.69 4.08 -5.20
N LEU A 123 -0.34 3.39 -4.74
CA LEU A 123 -0.59 1.98 -5.02
C LEU A 123 -1.97 1.88 -5.67
N THR A 124 -2.04 1.25 -6.84
CA THR A 124 -3.28 1.06 -7.59
C THR A 124 -3.78 -0.37 -7.42
N TRP A 125 -5.07 -0.49 -7.18
CA TRP A 125 -5.73 -1.73 -6.83
C TRP A 125 -6.97 -1.94 -7.68
N GLU A 126 -7.28 -3.20 -7.97
CA GLU A 126 -8.52 -3.61 -8.62
C GLU A 126 -9.32 -4.52 -7.70
N ARG A 127 -10.64 -4.44 -7.80
CA ARG A 127 -11.54 -5.30 -7.02
C ARG A 127 -11.56 -6.72 -7.59
N ILE A 128 -11.50 -7.71 -6.70
CA ILE A 128 -11.61 -9.13 -7.06
C ILE A 128 -12.71 -9.88 -6.30
N ALA A 129 -13.21 -9.33 -5.18
CA ALA A 129 -14.39 -9.82 -4.45
C ALA A 129 -15.05 -8.69 -3.64
#